data_AF-C1MTT7-F1
#
_entry.id   AF-C1MTT7-F1
#
_cell.length_a   1.000
_cell.length_b   1.000
_cell.length_c   1.000
_cell.angle_alpha   90.00
_cell.angle_beta   90.00
_cell.angle_gamma   90.00
#
_symmetry.space_group_name_H-M   'P 1'
#
loop_
_entity.id
_entity.type
_entity.pdbx_description
1 polymer ?
#
loop_
_entity_poly.entity_id
_entity_poly.type
_entity_poly.pdbx_seq_one_letter_code
_entity_poly.pdbx_strand_id
1 'polypeptide(L)'
;MQNAYDMRRYKKSFAALVDAIDAAQRGDWRACVDSYELSFNLSGGHRSMFKNRYYVVSGFTATLCDGACEPTKNDYKLIESIVDDENERPEIRAKAAFTKGVLRYDKGDRNGAARAHRKCIAIVDAASQAARDREIFIGNRVNARGQPEHDMQPAGVVMDRTRANASNNVSDRRVARVDGDVDLDRVVDDLMIQRETARMRAHGGGVISNERSQHVAFRADPDLMRERGVTGDEYNDRLEPICASCYRCGSRAGCAERYPSCAACGLVAYCGKPCQRADWAARHKAECRPKKELRRGDMVQLPPTREGEGGTEDATVTPVGFVAGDVADGTVAVEIRRGETVECEVEKLRRLPSRAPPPPPCA
;
A
#
# COMPACT_ATOMS: atom_id res chain seq x y z
N MET A 1 -8.99 25.18 2.87
CA MET A 1 -7.76 26.00 2.86
C MET A 1 -7.30 26.24 4.29
N GLN A 2 -6.03 26.02 4.61
CA GLN A 2 -5.43 26.57 5.83
C GLN A 2 -5.32 28.08 5.65
N ASN A 3 -5.70 28.86 6.65
CA ASN A 3 -5.53 30.32 6.57
C ASN A 3 -4.01 30.61 6.46
N ALA A 4 -3.62 31.63 5.71
CA ALA A 4 -2.23 32.11 5.65
C ALA A 4 -1.63 32.38 7.06
N TYR A 5 -2.49 32.63 8.05
CA TYR A 5 -2.13 32.70 9.46
C TYR A 5 -1.60 31.37 10.05
N ASP A 6 -2.23 30.23 9.72
CA ASP A 6 -1.84 28.90 10.20
C ASP A 6 -0.46 28.49 9.67
N MET A 7 -0.17 28.82 8.41
CA MET A 7 1.10 28.50 7.76
C MET A 7 2.30 29.13 8.45
N ARG A 8 2.17 30.37 8.96
CA ARG A 8 3.25 31.04 9.70
C ARG A 8 3.49 30.39 11.05
N ARG A 9 2.42 30.06 11.77
CA ARG A 9 2.52 29.44 13.11
C ARG A 9 3.13 28.04 13.06
N TYR A 10 2.79 27.24 12.05
CA TYR A 10 3.23 25.86 11.92
C TYR A 10 4.35 25.66 10.88
N LYS A 11 5.02 26.73 10.44
CA LYS A 11 6.05 26.68 9.40
C LYS A 11 7.12 25.61 9.65
N LYS A 12 7.63 25.52 10.88
CA LYS A 12 8.68 24.55 11.24
C LYS A 12 8.16 23.10 11.23
N SER A 13 6.96 22.88 11.76
CA SER A 13 6.30 21.56 11.73
C SER A 13 6.03 21.11 10.30
N PHE A 14 5.58 22.03 9.44
CA PHE A 14 5.34 21.75 8.03
C PHE A 14 6.64 21.47 7.26
N ALA A 15 7.72 22.21 7.54
CA ALA A 15 9.04 21.92 6.94
C ALA A 15 9.51 20.50 7.29
N ALA A 16 9.44 20.10 8.56
CA ALA A 16 9.77 18.73 8.98
C ALA A 16 8.87 17.66 8.34
N LEU A 17 7.60 17.98 8.08
CA LEU A 17 6.71 17.08 7.33
C LEU A 17 7.17 16.90 5.88
N VAL A 18 7.61 17.98 5.21
CA VAL A 18 8.18 17.89 3.86
C VAL A 18 9.47 17.07 3.87
N ASP A 19 10.36 17.30 4.84
CA ASP A 19 11.59 16.52 5.00
C ASP A 19 11.29 15.02 5.17
N ALA A 20 10.22 14.67 5.90
CA ALA A 20 9.78 13.29 6.07
C ALA A 20 9.35 12.64 4.74
N ILE A 21 8.62 13.38 3.91
CA ILE A 21 8.15 12.92 2.59
C ILE A 21 9.35 12.74 1.65
N ASP A 22 10.26 13.70 1.62
CA ASP A 22 11.46 13.65 0.77
C ASP A 22 12.38 12.49 1.19
N ALA A 23 12.52 12.24 2.49
CA ALA A 23 13.26 11.10 3.01
C ALA A 23 12.63 9.76 2.58
N ALA A 24 11.30 9.63 2.68
CA ALA A 24 10.58 8.44 2.20
C ALA A 24 10.79 8.21 0.69
N GLN A 25 10.75 9.27 -0.13
CA GLN A 25 10.98 9.17 -1.57
C GLN A 25 12.40 8.68 -1.94
N ARG A 26 13.38 8.97 -1.08
CA ARG A 26 14.76 8.47 -1.23
C ARG A 26 14.97 7.08 -0.63
N GLY A 27 13.95 6.49 0.02
CA GLY A 27 14.08 5.23 0.76
C GLY A 27 14.83 5.36 2.08
N ASP A 28 15.07 6.58 2.58
CA ASP A 28 15.67 6.82 3.89
C ASP A 28 14.58 6.80 4.97
N TRP A 29 14.15 5.59 5.31
CA TRP A 29 13.02 5.38 6.22
C TRP A 29 13.30 5.81 7.65
N ARG A 30 14.57 5.86 8.10
CA ARG A 30 14.92 6.38 9.41
C ARG A 30 14.75 7.90 9.46
N ALA A 31 15.37 8.61 8.51
CA ALA A 31 15.20 10.06 8.44
C ALA A 31 13.72 10.45 8.24
N CYS A 32 12.94 9.63 7.53
CA CYS A 32 11.49 9.79 7.40
C CYS A 32 10.77 9.76 8.76
N VAL A 33 10.99 8.70 9.55
CA VAL A 33 10.41 8.54 10.90
C VAL A 33 10.81 9.70 11.82
N ASP A 34 12.10 10.02 11.88
CA ASP A 34 12.64 11.08 12.73
C ASP A 34 12.04 12.45 12.36
N SER A 35 11.83 12.70 11.06
CA SER A 35 11.23 13.95 10.56
C SER A 35 9.73 14.03 10.85
N TYR A 36 9.00 12.91 10.79
CA TYR A 36 7.60 12.88 11.26
C TYR A 36 7.50 13.13 12.77
N GLU A 37 8.36 12.51 13.59
CA GLU A 37 8.43 12.79 15.03
C GLU A 37 8.70 14.27 15.29
N LEU A 38 9.70 14.85 14.62
CA LEU A 38 10.02 16.27 14.73
C LEU A 38 8.82 17.15 14.34
N SER A 39 8.13 16.82 13.24
CA SER A 39 6.93 17.52 12.81
C SER A 39 5.82 17.49 13.87
N PHE A 40 5.61 16.32 14.50
CA PHE A 40 4.61 16.15 15.55
C PHE A 40 4.95 17.02 16.77
N ASN A 41 6.19 16.97 17.24
CA ASN A 41 6.66 17.74 18.39
C ASN A 41 6.57 19.25 18.14
N LEU A 42 6.86 19.70 16.92
CA LEU A 42 6.77 21.11 16.53
C LEU A 42 5.35 21.62 16.27
N SER A 43 4.35 20.74 16.22
CA SER A 43 2.98 21.18 15.89
C SER A 43 2.20 21.77 17.07
N GLY A 44 2.77 21.82 18.29
CA GLY A 44 2.20 22.61 19.39
C GLY A 44 1.23 21.87 20.33
N GLY A 45 1.31 20.54 20.38
CA GLY A 45 0.62 19.71 21.38
C GLY A 45 -0.90 19.59 21.18
N HIS A 46 -1.61 19.18 22.24
CA HIS A 46 -3.07 18.96 22.20
C HIS A 46 -3.91 20.20 21.86
N ARG A 47 -3.40 21.41 22.15
CA ARG A 47 -4.06 22.69 21.80
C ARG A 47 -3.81 23.13 20.36
N SER A 48 -3.10 22.32 19.59
CA SER A 48 -2.74 22.65 18.23
C SER A 48 -3.96 22.67 17.31
N MET A 49 -4.03 23.70 16.48
CA MET A 49 -4.95 23.78 15.34
C MET A 49 -4.31 23.25 14.05
N PHE A 50 -3.14 22.60 14.14
CA PHE A 50 -2.45 22.06 12.99
C PHE A 50 -3.22 20.87 12.39
N LYS A 51 -3.93 21.13 11.28
CA LYS A 51 -4.78 20.14 10.61
C LYS A 51 -4.02 18.88 10.17
N ASN A 52 -2.71 18.97 9.95
CA ASN A 52 -1.87 17.83 9.56
C ASN A 52 -1.37 16.99 10.75
N ARG A 53 -1.71 17.32 12.00
CA ARG A 53 -1.19 16.59 13.18
C ARG A 53 -1.56 15.10 13.14
N TYR A 54 -2.79 14.78 12.71
CA TYR A 54 -3.18 13.38 12.48
C TYR A 54 -2.36 12.74 11.34
N TYR A 55 -2.25 13.41 10.19
CA TYR A 55 -1.47 12.93 9.05
C TYR A 55 -0.02 12.62 9.42
N VAL A 56 0.62 13.47 10.22
CA VAL A 56 1.99 13.28 10.73
C VAL A 56 2.10 12.00 11.55
N VAL A 57 1.20 11.79 12.53
CA VAL A 57 1.20 10.57 13.34
C VAL A 57 0.87 9.35 12.48
N SER A 58 -0.04 9.47 11.51
CA SER A 58 -0.37 8.37 10.62
C SER A 58 0.81 7.99 9.72
N GLY A 59 1.56 8.96 9.18
CA GLY A 59 2.79 8.72 8.43
C GLY A 59 3.88 8.07 9.28
N PHE A 60 4.17 8.64 10.46
CA PHE A 60 5.10 8.07 11.44
C PHE A 60 4.78 6.60 11.76
N THR A 61 3.52 6.33 12.10
CA THR A 61 3.08 5.00 12.53
C THR A 61 3.00 3.99 11.38
N ALA A 62 2.65 4.42 10.16
CA ALA A 62 2.62 3.56 8.99
C ALA A 62 4.03 3.03 8.66
N THR A 63 5.04 3.93 8.61
CA THR A 63 6.43 3.55 8.31
C THR A 63 6.97 2.50 9.28
N LEU A 64 6.57 2.57 10.56
CA LEU A 64 6.93 1.58 11.57
C LEU A 64 6.14 0.27 11.41
N CYS A 65 4.81 0.33 11.23
CA CYS A 65 3.96 -0.86 11.09
C CYS A 65 4.24 -1.68 9.83
N ASP A 66 4.66 -1.02 8.75
CA ASP A 66 4.96 -1.68 7.49
C ASP A 66 6.36 -2.34 7.47
N GLY A 67 7.13 -2.19 8.55
CA GLY A 67 8.48 -2.75 8.65
C GLY A 67 9.51 -2.03 7.77
N ALA A 68 9.15 -0.89 7.18
CA ALA A 68 10.09 -0.06 6.42
C ALA A 68 11.22 0.50 7.30
N CYS A 69 10.94 0.64 8.61
CA CYS A 69 11.89 1.16 9.59
C CYS A 69 11.76 0.42 10.92
N GLU A 70 12.87 -0.11 11.47
CA GLU A 70 12.84 -0.88 12.71
C GLU A 70 12.61 0.02 13.95
N PRO A 71 11.55 -0.14 14.75
CA PRO A 71 11.25 0.79 15.84
C PRO A 71 12.35 0.85 16.92
N THR A 72 12.79 2.07 17.25
CA THR A 72 13.74 2.37 18.33
C THR A 72 13.04 2.50 19.67
N LYS A 73 13.83 2.55 20.76
CA LYS A 73 13.28 2.84 22.11
C LYS A 73 12.55 4.18 22.19
N ASN A 74 12.99 5.19 21.43
CA ASN A 74 12.36 6.50 21.43
C ASN A 74 11.01 6.46 20.69
N ASP A 75 10.92 5.71 19.60
CA ASP A 75 9.66 5.51 18.87
C ASP A 75 8.57 4.94 19.79
N TYR A 76 8.91 3.90 20.59
CA TYR A 76 7.98 3.35 21.57
C TYR A 76 7.58 4.34 22.66
N LYS A 77 8.53 5.14 23.17
CA LYS A 77 8.25 6.17 24.18
C LYS A 77 7.31 7.24 23.65
N LEU A 78 7.50 7.68 22.41
CA LEU A 78 6.61 8.66 21.78
C LEU A 78 5.21 8.07 21.58
N ILE A 79 5.09 6.84 21.08
CA ILE A 79 3.79 6.18 20.93
C ILE A 79 3.09 6.07 22.28
N GLU A 80 3.81 5.65 23.32
CA GLU A 80 3.27 5.53 24.67
C GLU A 80 2.82 6.87 25.24
N SER A 81 3.63 7.93 25.10
CA SER A 81 3.26 9.26 25.57
C SER A 81 2.03 9.82 24.86
N ILE A 82 1.87 9.56 23.56
CA ILE A 82 0.67 9.96 22.80
C ILE A 82 -0.56 9.20 23.30
N VAL A 83 -0.46 7.90 23.55
CA VAL A 83 -1.60 7.09 24.04
C VAL A 83 -2.08 7.58 25.42
N ASP A 84 -1.11 7.90 26.29
CA ASP A 84 -1.36 8.24 27.68
C ASP A 84 -1.71 9.72 27.90
N ASP A 85 -1.47 10.62 26.93
CA ASP A 85 -1.92 12.03 27.01
C ASP A 85 -3.44 12.13 26.84
N GLU A 86 -4.17 12.26 27.96
CA GLU A 86 -5.62 12.38 27.94
C GLU A 86 -6.15 13.67 27.29
N ASN A 87 -5.30 14.70 27.19
CA ASN A 87 -5.67 15.94 26.52
C ASN A 87 -5.52 15.85 25.01
N GLU A 88 -4.72 14.89 24.52
CA GLU A 88 -4.53 14.70 23.09
C GLU A 88 -5.83 14.24 22.41
N ARG A 89 -5.95 14.61 21.14
CA ARG A 89 -7.13 14.34 20.32
C ARG A 89 -7.36 12.82 20.19
N PRO A 90 -8.61 12.33 20.40
CA PRO A 90 -8.88 10.89 20.46
C PRO A 90 -8.49 10.14 19.20
N GLU A 91 -8.62 10.73 18.02
CA GLU A 91 -8.21 10.14 16.76
C GLU A 91 -6.69 9.89 16.66
N ILE A 92 -5.88 10.78 17.25
CA ILE A 92 -4.42 10.63 17.32
C ILE A 92 -4.04 9.55 18.33
N ARG A 93 -4.67 9.59 19.51
CA ARG A 93 -4.44 8.60 20.58
C ARG A 93 -4.84 7.20 20.14
N ALA A 94 -5.97 7.05 19.45
CA ALA A 94 -6.45 5.79 18.91
C ALA A 94 -5.47 5.21 17.88
N LYS A 95 -4.99 6.04 16.93
CA LYS A 95 -3.98 5.62 15.95
C LYS A 95 -2.68 5.15 16.62
N ALA A 96 -2.20 5.89 17.63
CA ALA A 96 -1.02 5.50 18.40
C ALA A 96 -1.24 4.19 19.18
N ALA A 97 -2.41 4.01 19.81
CA ALA A 97 -2.75 2.80 20.55
C ALA A 97 -2.85 1.57 19.64
N PHE A 98 -3.46 1.72 18.45
CA PHE A 98 -3.49 0.69 17.44
C PHE A 98 -2.07 0.27 17.02
N THR A 99 -1.22 1.25 16.72
CA THR A 99 0.19 1.04 16.34
C THR A 99 0.96 0.34 17.44
N LYS A 100 0.80 0.76 18.70
CA LYS A 100 1.39 0.07 19.88
C LYS A 100 0.99 -1.40 19.92
N GLY A 101 -0.25 -1.72 19.54
CA GLY A 101 -0.75 -3.09 19.41
C GLY A 101 -0.01 -3.89 18.34
N VAL A 102 0.12 -3.33 17.13
CA VAL A 102 0.87 -3.95 16.01
C VAL A 102 2.33 -4.19 16.40
N LEU A 103 3.04 -3.16 16.87
CA LEU A 103 4.46 -3.27 17.20
C LEU A 103 4.76 -4.23 18.37
N ARG A 104 3.83 -4.39 19.31
CA ARG A 104 3.95 -5.42 20.37
C ARG A 104 3.71 -6.81 19.83
N TYR A 105 2.76 -6.95 18.91
CA TYR A 105 2.48 -8.22 18.25
C TYR A 105 3.72 -8.71 17.51
N ASP A 106 4.38 -7.84 16.75
CA ASP A 106 5.58 -8.18 15.96
C ASP A 106 6.77 -8.57 16.85
N LYS A 107 6.80 -8.09 18.11
CA LYS A 107 7.77 -8.52 19.13
C LYS A 107 7.39 -9.81 19.88
N GLY A 108 6.29 -10.45 19.51
CA GLY A 108 5.76 -11.63 20.20
C GLY A 108 5.02 -11.33 21.52
N ASP A 109 4.88 -10.07 21.95
CA ASP A 109 4.08 -9.67 23.12
C ASP A 109 2.59 -9.67 22.78
N ARG A 110 2.01 -10.86 22.59
CA ARG A 110 0.60 -11.05 22.20
C ARG A 110 -0.37 -10.44 23.22
N ASN A 111 -0.08 -10.60 24.51
CA ASN A 111 -0.92 -10.06 25.59
C ASN A 111 -0.87 -8.53 25.63
N GLY A 112 0.32 -7.93 25.49
CA GLY A 112 0.45 -6.49 25.41
C GLY A 112 -0.15 -5.91 24.13
N ALA A 113 -0.08 -6.63 23.01
CA ALA A 113 -0.76 -6.26 21.78
C ALA A 113 -2.29 -6.19 21.99
N ALA A 114 -2.88 -7.24 22.58
CA ALA A 114 -4.31 -7.28 22.89
C ALA A 114 -4.72 -6.15 23.83
N ARG A 115 -3.93 -5.85 24.88
CA ARG A 115 -4.19 -4.71 25.78
C ARG A 115 -4.18 -3.38 25.03
N ALA A 116 -3.22 -3.17 24.13
CA ALA A 116 -3.12 -1.94 23.35
C ALA A 116 -4.28 -1.78 22.35
N HIS A 117 -4.70 -2.86 21.67
CA HIS A 117 -5.88 -2.82 20.80
C HIS A 117 -7.18 -2.57 21.57
N ARG A 118 -7.37 -3.16 22.77
CA ARG A 118 -8.50 -2.83 23.64
C ARG A 118 -8.48 -1.36 24.09
N LYS A 119 -7.29 -0.83 24.41
CA LYS A 119 -7.13 0.60 24.72
C LYS A 119 -7.52 1.48 23.53
N CYS A 120 -7.14 1.10 22.30
CA CYS A 120 -7.59 1.77 21.08
C CYS A 120 -9.12 1.79 20.97
N ILE A 121 -9.78 0.64 21.14
CA ILE A 121 -11.25 0.53 21.10
C ILE A 121 -11.88 1.44 22.16
N ALA A 122 -11.37 1.40 23.40
CA ALA A 122 -11.87 2.24 24.49
C ALA A 122 -11.72 3.74 24.22
N ILE A 123 -10.61 4.19 23.60
CA ILE A 123 -10.42 5.59 23.22
C ILE A 123 -11.46 6.02 22.18
N VAL A 124 -11.72 5.18 21.17
CA VAL A 124 -12.71 5.47 20.12
C VAL A 124 -14.13 5.49 20.70
N ASP A 125 -14.48 4.51 21.55
CA ASP A 125 -15.80 4.41 22.16
C ASP A 125 -16.09 5.57 23.13
N ALA A 126 -15.06 6.13 23.76
CA ALA A 126 -15.18 7.30 24.65
C ALA A 126 -15.15 8.65 23.90
N ALA A 127 -14.90 8.67 22.59
CA ALA A 127 -14.79 9.91 21.83
C ALA A 127 -16.14 10.62 21.72
N SER A 128 -16.20 11.90 22.13
CA SER A 128 -17.41 12.71 22.02
C SER A 128 -17.81 12.96 20.56
N GLN A 129 -19.10 13.21 20.32
CA GLN A 129 -19.58 13.53 18.97
C GLN A 129 -18.85 14.74 18.36
N ALA A 130 -18.59 15.78 19.15
CA ALA A 130 -17.83 16.94 18.70
C ALA A 130 -16.38 16.59 18.29
N ALA A 131 -15.74 15.62 18.95
CA ALA A 131 -14.43 15.13 18.51
C ALA A 131 -14.54 14.31 17.22
N ARG A 132 -15.60 13.51 17.07
CA ARG A 132 -15.88 12.68 15.88
C ARG A 132 -16.22 13.51 14.64
N ASP A 133 -16.94 14.62 14.78
CA ASP A 133 -17.34 15.49 13.68
C ASP A 133 -16.19 16.38 13.15
N ARG A 134 -15.08 16.44 13.88
CA ARG A 134 -13.93 17.27 13.49
C ARG A 134 -13.34 16.79 12.17
N GLU A 135 -13.21 17.69 11.20
CA GLU A 135 -12.50 17.39 9.97
C GLU A 135 -10.98 17.28 10.19
N ILE A 136 -10.39 16.22 9.67
CA ILE A 136 -8.96 15.95 9.72
C ILE A 136 -8.41 15.68 8.32
N PHE A 137 -7.16 16.11 8.10
CA PHE A 137 -6.44 15.80 6.88
C PHE A 137 -5.83 14.41 6.99
N ILE A 138 -6.19 13.51 6.08
CA ILE A 138 -5.68 12.13 6.09
C ILE A 138 -4.69 11.84 4.95
N GLY A 139 -4.60 12.74 3.96
CA GLY A 139 -3.64 12.62 2.85
C GLY A 139 -4.09 13.42 1.64
N ASN A 140 -3.45 13.16 0.49
CA ASN A 140 -3.87 13.71 -0.79
C ASN A 140 -4.51 12.62 -1.64
N ARG A 141 -5.59 12.95 -2.34
CA ARG A 141 -6.23 12.11 -3.34
C ARG A 141 -6.15 12.78 -4.72
N VAL A 142 -6.45 12.04 -5.77
CA VAL A 142 -6.54 12.58 -7.13
C VAL A 142 -8.01 12.69 -7.50
N ASN A 143 -8.48 13.88 -7.88
CA ASN A 143 -9.87 14.08 -8.29
C ASN A 143 -10.14 13.52 -9.69
N ALA A 144 -11.39 13.57 -10.15
CA ALA A 144 -11.80 13.05 -11.46
C ALA A 144 -11.06 13.72 -12.65
N ARG A 145 -10.39 14.86 -12.44
CA ARG A 145 -9.59 15.58 -13.45
C ARG A 145 -8.10 15.27 -13.37
N GLY A 146 -7.68 14.33 -12.54
CA GLY A 146 -6.27 14.00 -12.36
C GLY A 146 -5.49 15.00 -11.49
N GLN A 147 -6.17 15.92 -10.81
CA GLN A 147 -5.53 16.95 -9.99
C GLN A 147 -5.45 16.50 -8.52
N PRO A 148 -4.35 16.82 -7.81
CA PRO A 148 -4.25 16.53 -6.39
C PRO A 148 -5.26 17.38 -5.61
N GLU A 149 -5.96 16.73 -4.69
CA GLU A 149 -6.94 17.33 -3.78
C GLU A 149 -6.64 16.83 -2.36
N HIS A 150 -6.84 17.68 -1.35
CA HIS A 150 -6.72 17.25 0.04
C HIS A 150 -7.86 16.30 0.40
N ASP A 151 -7.52 15.14 0.95
CA ASP A 151 -8.49 14.21 1.51
C ASP A 151 -8.77 14.60 2.97
N MET A 152 -9.91 15.28 3.15
CA MET A 152 -10.43 15.69 4.43
C MET A 152 -11.57 14.77 4.81
N GLN A 153 -11.55 14.22 6.03
CA GLN A 153 -12.62 13.35 6.52
C GLN A 153 -12.99 13.69 7.96
N PRO A 154 -14.24 13.42 8.40
CA PRO A 154 -14.58 13.45 9.81
C PRO A 154 -13.72 12.45 10.59
N ALA A 155 -13.20 12.87 11.74
CA ALA A 155 -12.38 12.02 12.61
C ALA A 155 -13.11 10.73 13.03
N GLY A 156 -14.43 10.77 13.17
CA GLY A 156 -15.28 9.61 13.45
C GLY A 156 -15.11 8.49 12.43
N VAL A 157 -15.10 8.81 11.13
CA VAL A 157 -14.93 7.83 10.04
C VAL A 157 -13.57 7.13 10.14
N VAL A 158 -12.53 7.88 10.47
CA VAL A 158 -11.16 7.37 10.61
C VAL A 158 -11.02 6.53 11.89
N MET A 159 -11.62 6.99 12.99
CA MET A 159 -11.63 6.26 14.25
C MET A 159 -12.42 4.95 14.16
N ASP A 160 -13.55 4.92 13.46
CA ASP A 160 -14.35 3.71 13.29
C ASP A 160 -13.59 2.64 12.49
N ARG A 161 -12.88 3.06 11.44
CA ARG A 161 -11.97 2.17 10.68
C ARG A 161 -10.84 1.65 11.58
N THR A 162 -10.23 2.53 12.37
CA THR A 162 -9.18 2.15 13.33
C THR A 162 -9.71 1.18 14.40
N ARG A 163 -10.93 1.40 14.90
CA ARG A 163 -11.62 0.54 15.86
C ARG A 163 -11.96 -0.82 15.27
N ALA A 164 -12.46 -0.87 14.03
CA ALA A 164 -12.74 -2.13 13.34
C ALA A 164 -11.46 -2.96 13.18
N ASN A 165 -10.37 -2.33 12.72
CA ASN A 165 -9.06 -2.99 12.63
C ASN A 165 -8.55 -3.47 13.99
N ALA A 166 -8.69 -2.68 15.05
CA ALA A 166 -8.33 -3.10 16.40
C ALA A 166 -9.19 -4.27 16.88
N SER A 167 -10.49 -4.26 16.58
CA SER A 167 -11.44 -5.33 16.94
C SER A 167 -11.09 -6.63 16.23
N ASN A 168 -10.81 -6.58 14.93
CA ASN A 168 -10.35 -7.75 14.17
C ASN A 168 -9.06 -8.32 14.77
N ASN A 169 -8.09 -7.47 15.12
CA ASN A 169 -6.87 -7.93 15.79
C ASN A 169 -7.10 -8.50 17.20
N VAL A 170 -8.20 -8.16 17.89
CA VAL A 170 -8.56 -8.80 19.16
C VAL A 170 -9.31 -10.13 18.92
N SER A 171 -10.13 -10.21 17.87
CA SER A 171 -11.00 -11.36 17.57
C SER A 171 -10.32 -12.48 16.80
N ASP A 172 -9.57 -12.17 15.73
CA ASP A 172 -8.80 -13.16 14.95
C ASP A 172 -7.74 -13.84 15.82
N ARG A 173 -7.22 -13.07 16.77
CA ARG A 173 -6.24 -13.54 17.71
C ARG A 173 -6.99 -14.16 18.87
N ARG A 174 -7.48 -15.38 18.66
CA ARG A 174 -7.77 -16.32 19.75
C ARG A 174 -6.54 -16.32 20.63
N VAL A 175 -6.59 -15.46 21.65
CA VAL A 175 -5.60 -15.36 22.72
C VAL A 175 -5.32 -16.80 23.06
N ALA A 176 -4.07 -17.24 22.87
CA ALA A 176 -3.62 -18.53 23.35
C ALA A 176 -4.27 -18.68 24.72
N ARG A 177 -5.19 -19.65 24.85
CA ARG A 177 -5.91 -19.86 26.10
C ARG A 177 -4.85 -19.82 27.19
N VAL A 178 -5.13 -19.08 28.26
CA VAL A 178 -4.17 -18.73 29.32
C VAL A 178 -3.58 -19.97 30.04
N ASP A 179 -3.85 -21.19 29.57
CA ASP A 179 -3.32 -22.43 30.10
C ASP A 179 -2.49 -23.17 29.03
N GLY A 180 -1.17 -22.98 29.06
CA GLY A 180 -0.21 -24.05 28.76
C GLY A 180 0.49 -24.05 27.41
N ASP A 181 -0.22 -24.21 26.29
CA ASP A 181 0.43 -24.56 25.01
C ASP A 181 0.28 -23.47 23.96
N VAL A 182 1.36 -22.72 23.74
CA VAL A 182 1.53 -21.91 22.53
C VAL A 182 1.98 -22.86 21.43
N ASP A 183 1.14 -23.02 20.41
CA ASP A 183 1.48 -23.70 19.16
C ASP A 183 2.64 -22.95 18.47
N LEU A 184 3.87 -23.38 18.77
CA LEU A 184 5.12 -22.76 18.31
C LEU A 184 5.24 -22.79 16.78
N ASP A 185 4.75 -23.85 16.14
CA ASP A 185 4.83 -24.01 14.68
C ASP A 185 3.97 -22.94 13.99
N ARG A 186 2.79 -22.66 14.53
CA ARG A 186 1.91 -21.60 14.02
C ARG A 186 2.45 -20.19 14.26
N VAL A 187 3.22 -19.99 15.33
CA VAL A 187 3.93 -18.71 15.58
C VAL A 187 5.05 -18.50 14.56
N VAL A 188 5.76 -19.56 14.18
CA VAL A 188 6.82 -19.50 13.15
C VAL A 188 6.23 -19.18 11.77
N ASP A 189 5.11 -19.81 11.40
CA ASP A 189 4.43 -19.54 10.12
C ASP A 189 3.93 -18.09 10.02
N ASP A 190 3.31 -17.57 11.09
CA ASP A 190 2.89 -16.17 11.15
C ASP A 190 4.08 -15.21 10.99
N LEU A 191 5.20 -15.47 11.68
CA LEU A 191 6.41 -14.64 11.60
C LEU A 191 7.06 -14.67 10.20
N MET A 192 7.04 -15.82 9.52
CA MET A 192 7.52 -15.97 8.15
C MET A 192 6.65 -15.17 7.17
N ILE A 193 5.32 -15.28 7.27
CA ILE A 193 4.37 -14.53 6.43
C ILE A 193 4.51 -13.02 6.67
N GLN A 194 4.69 -12.60 7.92
CA GLN A 194 4.87 -11.19 8.27
C GLN A 194 6.19 -10.63 7.72
N ARG A 195 7.29 -11.38 7.84
CA ARG A 195 8.61 -10.95 7.34
C ARG A 195 8.61 -10.81 5.82
N GLU A 196 7.92 -11.70 5.13
CA GLU A 196 7.81 -11.66 3.67
C GLU A 196 6.87 -10.54 3.22
N THR A 197 5.77 -10.30 3.93
CA THR A 197 4.86 -9.17 3.66
C THR A 197 5.54 -7.81 3.88
N ALA A 198 6.36 -7.67 4.93
CA ALA A 198 7.14 -6.46 5.18
C ALA A 198 8.21 -6.23 4.10
N ARG A 199 8.87 -7.30 3.63
CA ARG A 199 9.81 -7.23 2.49
C ARG A 199 9.13 -6.76 1.21
N MET A 200 7.96 -7.31 0.88
CA MET A 200 7.20 -6.90 -0.30
C MET A 200 6.80 -5.42 -0.24
N ARG A 201 6.43 -4.91 0.95
CA ARG A 201 6.07 -3.49 1.16
C ARG A 201 7.27 -2.55 1.05
N ALA A 202 8.43 -2.93 1.57
CA ALA A 202 9.63 -2.11 1.52
C ALA A 202 10.18 -1.88 0.09
N HIS A 203 9.87 -2.77 -0.87
CA HIS A 203 10.31 -2.64 -2.26
C HIS A 203 9.30 -1.91 -3.19
N GLY A 204 8.05 -1.74 -2.75
CA GLY A 204 7.04 -0.91 -3.42
C GLY A 204 7.23 0.58 -3.11
N GLY A 205 8.17 1.25 -3.79
CA GLY A 205 8.50 2.66 -3.59
C GLY A 205 7.43 3.64 -4.09
N GLY A 206 6.21 3.52 -3.58
CA GLY A 206 5.14 4.49 -3.74
C GLY A 206 5.06 5.40 -2.51
N VAL A 207 4.64 6.65 -2.75
CA VAL A 207 4.18 7.57 -1.70
C VAL A 207 3.28 6.80 -0.74
N ILE A 208 3.55 6.89 0.57
CA ILE A 208 2.71 6.34 1.64
C ILE A 208 1.33 6.99 1.52
N SER A 209 0.44 6.42 0.71
CA SER A 209 -0.98 6.76 0.75
C SER A 209 -1.56 6.04 1.96
N ASN A 210 -1.85 6.82 3.00
CA ASN A 210 -2.62 6.32 4.13
C ASN A 210 -3.96 5.78 3.63
N GLU A 211 -4.26 4.56 4.06
CA GLU A 211 -5.59 3.95 4.02
C GLU A 211 -6.17 3.79 2.61
N ARG A 212 -5.77 2.70 1.94
CA ARG A 212 -6.38 2.19 0.71
C ARG A 212 -6.69 3.31 -0.28
N SER A 213 -5.67 3.75 -1.02
CA SER A 213 -5.89 3.93 -2.47
C SER A 213 -6.77 2.76 -2.88
N GLN A 214 -7.95 3.00 -3.45
CA GLN A 214 -8.85 1.95 -3.93
C GLN A 214 -7.99 0.92 -4.64
N HIS A 215 -7.57 -0.12 -3.92
CA HIS A 215 -6.72 -1.13 -4.47
C HIS A 215 -7.75 -1.87 -5.29
N VAL A 216 -7.78 -1.53 -6.57
CA VAL A 216 -8.23 -2.46 -7.58
C VAL A 216 -7.51 -3.75 -7.22
N ALA A 217 -8.21 -4.65 -6.55
CA ALA A 217 -7.62 -5.87 -6.06
C ALA A 217 -7.38 -6.66 -7.34
N PHE A 218 -6.13 -6.72 -7.76
CA PHE A 218 -5.75 -7.62 -8.82
C PHE A 218 -5.86 -9.03 -8.23
N ARG A 219 -6.79 -9.83 -8.77
CA ARG A 219 -6.98 -11.21 -8.34
C ARG A 219 -6.53 -12.12 -9.47
N ALA A 220 -5.38 -12.73 -9.26
CA ALA A 220 -4.99 -13.95 -9.94
C ALA A 220 -5.30 -15.15 -9.05
N ASP A 221 -5.77 -16.23 -9.64
CA ASP A 221 -5.89 -17.51 -8.97
C ASP A 221 -4.48 -18.09 -8.69
N PRO A 222 -4.09 -18.33 -7.41
CA PRO A 222 -2.75 -18.79 -7.08
C PRO A 222 -2.40 -20.16 -7.65
N ASP A 223 -3.38 -21.05 -7.78
CA ASP A 223 -3.16 -22.41 -8.31
C ASP A 223 -2.96 -22.35 -9.81
N LEU A 224 -3.75 -21.53 -10.51
CA LEU A 224 -3.55 -21.26 -11.93
C LEU A 224 -2.18 -20.62 -12.20
N MET A 225 -1.75 -19.65 -11.38
CA MET A 225 -0.41 -19.05 -11.50
C MET A 225 0.70 -20.10 -11.33
N ARG A 226 0.55 -21.00 -10.34
CA ARG A 226 1.49 -22.10 -10.09
C ARG A 226 1.55 -23.09 -11.26
N GLU A 227 0.40 -23.49 -11.82
CA GLU A 227 0.33 -24.38 -12.99
C GLU A 227 0.96 -23.75 -14.24
N ARG A 228 0.90 -22.42 -14.38
CA ARG A 228 1.54 -21.67 -15.46
C ARG A 228 3.01 -21.31 -15.18
N GLY A 229 3.54 -21.68 -14.02
CA GLY A 229 4.92 -21.40 -13.62
C GLY A 229 5.20 -19.92 -13.34
N VAL A 230 4.16 -19.11 -13.05
CA VAL A 230 4.30 -17.68 -12.72
C VAL A 230 4.46 -17.55 -11.21
N THR A 231 5.58 -16.98 -10.77
CA THR A 231 5.85 -16.71 -9.35
C THR A 231 5.10 -15.47 -8.86
N GLY A 232 4.94 -15.33 -7.54
CA GLY A 232 4.33 -14.12 -6.96
C GLY A 232 5.10 -12.83 -7.30
N ASP A 233 6.43 -12.91 -7.29
CA ASP A 233 7.30 -11.79 -7.67
C ASP A 233 7.13 -11.40 -9.13
N GLU A 234 7.13 -12.39 -10.03
CA GLU A 234 6.87 -12.18 -11.44
C GLU A 234 5.48 -11.57 -11.68
N TYR A 235 4.45 -12.06 -10.99
CA TYR A 235 3.10 -11.50 -11.08
C TYR A 235 3.07 -10.01 -10.70
N ASN A 236 3.67 -9.65 -9.56
CA ASN A 236 3.75 -8.27 -9.08
C ASN A 236 4.53 -7.39 -10.06
N ASP A 237 5.63 -7.89 -10.61
CA ASP A 237 6.44 -7.23 -11.62
C ASP A 237 5.66 -6.93 -12.91
N ARG A 238 4.79 -7.85 -13.32
CA ARG A 238 3.94 -7.69 -14.50
C ARG A 238 2.79 -6.69 -14.28
N LEU A 239 2.38 -6.47 -13.02
CA LEU A 239 1.36 -5.49 -12.64
C LEU A 239 1.91 -4.07 -12.47
N GLU A 240 3.21 -3.90 -12.24
CA GLU A 240 3.83 -2.59 -12.07
C GLU A 240 3.46 -1.69 -13.28
N PRO A 241 3.03 -0.44 -13.04
CA PRO A 241 2.65 0.45 -14.14
C PRO A 241 3.78 0.53 -15.17
N ILE A 242 3.43 0.25 -16.43
CA ILE A 242 4.37 0.12 -17.56
C ILE A 242 5.32 1.33 -17.67
N CYS A 243 4.96 2.50 -17.15
CA CYS A 243 5.76 3.72 -17.21
C CYS A 243 6.56 4.08 -15.94
N ALA A 244 6.49 3.28 -14.87
CA ALA A 244 7.12 3.60 -13.59
C ALA A 244 8.56 3.07 -13.46
N SER A 245 8.91 1.99 -14.16
CA SER A 245 10.25 1.39 -14.12
C SER A 245 10.78 1.09 -15.53
N CYS A 246 12.10 1.22 -15.70
CA CYS A 246 12.77 0.87 -16.95
C CYS A 246 12.82 -0.65 -17.06
N TYR A 247 12.27 -1.18 -18.15
CA TYR A 247 12.16 -2.63 -18.37
C TYR A 247 13.52 -3.35 -18.43
N ARG A 248 14.59 -2.62 -18.77
CA ARG A 248 15.95 -3.16 -18.84
C ARG A 248 16.71 -3.05 -17.52
N CYS A 249 16.89 -1.83 -17.01
CA CYS A 249 17.80 -1.55 -15.90
C CYS A 249 17.08 -1.38 -14.55
N GLY A 250 15.75 -1.48 -14.51
CA GLY A 250 14.97 -1.37 -13.27
C GLY A 250 14.88 0.04 -12.68
N SER A 251 15.63 1.03 -13.21
CA SER A 251 15.55 2.43 -12.76
C SER A 251 14.10 2.91 -12.75
N ARG A 252 13.69 3.65 -11.73
CA ARG A 252 12.34 4.20 -11.61
C ARG A 252 12.28 5.62 -12.13
N ALA A 253 11.21 5.97 -12.82
CA ALA A 253 10.96 7.34 -13.23
C ALA A 253 10.58 8.19 -12.00
N GLY A 254 11.04 9.45 -11.96
CA GLY A 254 10.58 10.39 -10.94
C GLY A 254 9.08 10.67 -11.07
N CYS A 255 8.44 11.18 -10.00
CA CYS A 255 6.97 11.33 -9.93
C CYS A 255 6.32 12.14 -11.08
N ALA A 256 7.09 12.97 -11.81
CA ALA A 256 6.58 13.80 -12.91
C ALA A 256 6.91 13.26 -14.31
N GLU A 257 7.82 12.30 -14.45
CA GLU A 257 8.29 11.84 -15.76
C GLU A 257 7.77 10.43 -16.05
N ARG A 258 7.26 10.20 -17.26
CA ARG A 258 6.95 8.86 -17.75
C ARG A 258 8.02 8.45 -18.73
N TYR A 259 8.58 7.26 -18.56
CA TYR A 259 9.48 6.72 -19.55
C TYR A 259 8.76 6.46 -20.88
N PRO A 260 9.41 6.70 -22.03
CA PRO A 260 8.85 6.37 -23.33
C PRO A 260 8.61 4.87 -23.44
N SER A 261 7.39 4.50 -23.82
CA SER A 261 7.01 3.10 -24.09
C SER A 261 7.45 2.66 -25.48
N CYS A 262 7.63 1.34 -25.66
CA CYS A 262 7.88 0.76 -26.97
C CYS A 262 6.71 1.08 -27.93
N ALA A 263 6.99 1.69 -29.07
CA ALA A 263 5.95 2.14 -30.01
C ALA A 263 5.14 0.99 -30.63
N ALA A 264 5.72 -0.22 -30.72
CA ALA A 264 5.06 -1.38 -31.32
C ALA A 264 4.09 -2.07 -30.34
N CYS A 265 4.56 -2.45 -29.15
CA CYS A 265 3.75 -3.19 -28.19
C CYS A 265 3.08 -2.30 -27.14
N GLY A 266 3.67 -1.16 -26.79
CA GLY A 266 3.23 -0.31 -25.68
C GLY A 266 3.32 -0.94 -24.28
N LEU A 267 3.93 -2.13 -24.15
CA LEU A 267 3.93 -2.92 -22.91
C LEU A 267 5.14 -2.72 -22.01
N VAL A 268 6.19 -2.12 -22.54
CA VAL A 268 7.45 -1.90 -21.82
C VAL A 268 7.86 -0.45 -22.00
N ALA A 269 8.48 0.15 -20.98
CA ALA A 269 9.06 1.48 -21.05
C ALA A 269 10.55 1.48 -20.68
N TYR A 270 11.28 2.46 -21.20
CA TYR A 270 12.72 2.55 -21.02
C TYR A 270 13.13 3.95 -20.59
N CYS A 271 14.07 4.05 -19.66
CA CYS A 271 14.64 5.35 -19.26
C CYS A 271 15.36 6.09 -20.40
N GLY A 272 15.62 5.42 -21.53
CA GLY A 272 16.14 6.03 -22.74
C GLY A 272 16.43 5.04 -23.86
N LYS A 273 16.82 5.57 -25.04
CA LYS A 273 17.18 4.78 -26.24
C LYS A 273 18.28 3.73 -26.01
N PRO A 274 19.33 3.97 -25.18
CA PRO A 274 20.34 2.95 -24.91
C PRO A 274 19.75 1.70 -24.24
N CYS A 275 18.86 1.89 -23.26
CA CYS A 275 18.17 0.79 -22.59
C CYS A 275 17.23 0.05 -23.55
N GLN A 276 16.46 0.78 -24.35
CA GLN A 276 15.60 0.19 -25.36
C GLN A 276 16.39 -0.66 -26.38
N ARG A 277 17.47 -0.13 -26.96
CA ARG A 277 18.21 -0.82 -28.04
C ARG A 277 18.83 -2.13 -27.60
N ALA A 278 19.40 -2.18 -26.40
CA ALA A 278 20.04 -3.41 -25.96
C ALA A 278 19.08 -4.39 -25.29
N ASP A 279 17.94 -3.95 -24.74
CA ASP A 279 16.85 -4.88 -24.43
C ASP A 279 16.21 -5.46 -25.69
N TRP A 280 16.05 -4.63 -26.74
CA TRP A 280 15.59 -5.05 -28.06
C TRP A 280 16.47 -6.17 -28.63
N ALA A 281 17.78 -5.99 -28.63
CA ALA A 281 18.73 -6.99 -29.12
C ALA A 281 18.77 -8.24 -28.24
N ALA A 282 18.67 -8.09 -26.91
CA ALA A 282 18.78 -9.21 -25.98
C ALA A 282 17.55 -10.13 -25.98
N ARG A 283 16.33 -9.55 -25.96
CA ARG A 283 15.09 -10.33 -25.82
C ARG A 283 13.86 -9.70 -26.44
N HIS A 284 13.69 -8.37 -26.34
CA HIS A 284 12.40 -7.76 -26.61
C HIS A 284 11.98 -7.91 -28.08
N LYS A 285 12.93 -7.99 -29.03
CA LYS A 285 12.62 -8.25 -30.44
C LYS A 285 11.84 -9.56 -30.65
N ALA A 286 12.12 -10.61 -29.88
CA ALA A 286 11.43 -11.90 -30.00
C ALA A 286 10.04 -11.89 -29.35
N GLU A 287 9.85 -11.08 -28.31
CA GLU A 287 8.61 -10.99 -27.54
C GLU A 287 7.66 -9.90 -28.05
N CYS A 288 8.21 -8.89 -28.75
CA CYS A 288 7.48 -7.70 -29.16
C CYS A 288 6.44 -8.04 -30.21
N ARG A 289 5.18 -7.83 -29.83
CA ARG A 289 4.00 -8.02 -30.67
C ARG A 289 3.07 -6.82 -30.50
N PRO A 290 2.26 -6.46 -31.52
CA PRO A 290 1.22 -5.44 -31.39
C PRO A 290 0.37 -5.63 -30.14
N LYS A 291 -0.06 -4.52 -29.53
CA LYS A 291 -0.81 -4.52 -28.25
C LYS A 291 -2.05 -5.43 -28.28
N LYS A 292 -2.72 -5.53 -29.43
CA LYS A 292 -3.95 -6.30 -29.62
C LYS A 292 -3.70 -7.75 -30.06
N GLU A 293 -2.47 -8.15 -30.34
CA GLU A 293 -2.16 -9.53 -30.74
C GLU A 293 -2.01 -10.41 -29.49
N LEU A 294 -3.09 -11.08 -29.09
CA LEU A 294 -3.10 -12.04 -27.99
C LEU A 294 -2.84 -13.45 -28.51
N ARG A 295 -2.04 -14.24 -27.78
CA ARG A 295 -1.78 -15.65 -28.05
C ARG A 295 -2.08 -16.49 -26.81
N ARG A 296 -2.35 -17.78 -27.01
CA ARG A 296 -2.50 -18.75 -25.91
C ARG A 296 -1.33 -18.67 -24.92
N GLY A 297 -1.65 -18.57 -23.64
CA GLY A 297 -0.69 -18.40 -22.54
C GLY A 297 -0.33 -16.95 -22.21
N ASP A 298 -0.74 -15.97 -23.01
CA ASP A 298 -0.54 -14.56 -22.65
C ASP A 298 -1.32 -14.23 -21.37
N MET A 299 -0.66 -13.58 -20.41
CA MET A 299 -1.31 -13.10 -19.19
C MET A 299 -2.00 -11.77 -19.48
N VAL A 300 -3.28 -11.66 -19.13
CA VAL A 300 -4.11 -10.50 -19.45
C VAL A 300 -4.85 -10.01 -18.23
N GLN A 301 -4.93 -8.69 -18.12
CA GLN A 301 -5.78 -7.99 -17.17
C GLN A 301 -7.17 -7.81 -17.81
N LEU A 302 -8.22 -8.28 -17.11
CA LEU A 302 -9.61 -8.11 -17.53
C LEU A 302 -10.15 -6.74 -17.08
N PRO A 303 -11.26 -6.26 -17.65
CA PRO A 303 -11.96 -5.09 -17.11
C PRO A 303 -12.33 -5.28 -15.64
N PRO A 304 -12.35 -4.20 -14.84
CA PRO A 304 -12.79 -4.30 -13.46
C PRO A 304 -14.24 -4.77 -13.36
N THR A 305 -14.50 -5.74 -12.48
CA THR A 305 -15.83 -6.26 -12.17
C THR A 305 -16.22 -5.88 -10.74
N ARG A 306 -17.51 -5.57 -10.52
CA ARG A 306 -18.05 -5.42 -9.17
C ARG A 306 -18.37 -6.82 -8.63
N GLU A 307 -17.73 -7.21 -7.53
CA GLU A 307 -18.09 -8.46 -6.85
C GLU A 307 -19.26 -8.19 -5.89
N GLY A 308 -20.40 -8.85 -6.11
CA GLY A 308 -21.48 -9.02 -5.13
C GLY A 308 -22.79 -8.29 -5.44
N GLU A 309 -23.87 -9.07 -5.62
CA GLU A 309 -25.26 -8.60 -5.44
C GLU A 309 -25.67 -8.59 -3.95
N GLY A 310 -24.79 -9.01 -3.03
CA GLY A 310 -25.04 -9.07 -1.59
C GLY A 310 -24.30 -7.96 -0.86
N GLY A 311 -24.96 -6.84 -0.64
CA GLY A 311 -24.37 -5.61 -0.14
C GLY A 311 -23.62 -5.75 1.18
N THR A 312 -22.31 -5.59 1.12
CA THR A 312 -21.55 -4.64 1.95
C THR A 312 -20.23 -4.35 1.22
N GLU A 313 -20.14 -3.13 0.68
CA GLU A 313 -18.99 -2.50 -0.01
C GLU A 313 -18.76 -2.86 -1.50
N ASP A 314 -18.86 -1.83 -2.37
CA ASP A 314 -18.56 -1.80 -3.82
C ASP A 314 -17.06 -2.06 -4.11
N ALA A 315 -16.54 -3.23 -3.75
CA ALA A 315 -15.18 -3.61 -4.09
C ALA A 315 -15.08 -3.86 -5.60
N THR A 316 -14.35 -2.99 -6.29
CA THR A 316 -14.00 -3.19 -7.70
C THR A 316 -12.75 -4.06 -7.77
N VAL A 317 -12.90 -5.28 -8.27
CA VAL A 317 -11.82 -6.24 -8.48
C VAL A 317 -11.42 -6.19 -9.94
N THR A 318 -10.13 -6.33 -10.25
CA THR A 318 -9.68 -6.55 -11.62
C THR A 318 -9.06 -7.93 -11.74
N PRO A 319 -9.78 -8.89 -12.34
CA PRO A 319 -9.25 -10.22 -12.53
C PRO A 319 -8.03 -10.20 -13.46
N VAL A 320 -7.10 -11.11 -13.20
CA VAL A 320 -5.99 -11.43 -14.11
C VAL A 320 -6.09 -12.90 -14.47
N GLY A 321 -6.01 -13.20 -15.76
CA GLY A 321 -6.11 -14.56 -16.29
C GLY A 321 -5.11 -14.82 -17.41
N PHE A 322 -5.24 -16.00 -18.00
CA PHE A 322 -4.41 -16.45 -19.12
C PHE A 322 -5.26 -16.73 -20.35
N VAL A 323 -4.80 -16.28 -21.51
CA VAL A 323 -5.47 -16.59 -22.78
C VAL A 323 -5.47 -18.11 -23.01
N ALA A 324 -6.66 -18.71 -23.07
CA ALA A 324 -6.85 -20.16 -23.11
C ALA A 324 -6.97 -20.72 -24.53
N GLY A 325 -7.40 -19.88 -25.50
CA GLY A 325 -7.62 -20.26 -26.89
C GLY A 325 -7.13 -19.20 -27.89
N ASP A 326 -7.40 -19.44 -29.17
CA ASP A 326 -7.10 -18.49 -30.24
C ASP A 326 -8.12 -17.35 -30.28
N VAL A 327 -7.71 -16.20 -30.81
CA VAL A 327 -8.61 -15.08 -31.04
C VAL A 327 -9.52 -15.41 -32.22
N ALA A 328 -10.83 -15.40 -32.00
CA ALA A 328 -11.85 -15.61 -33.03
C ALA A 328 -12.84 -14.45 -33.00
N ASP A 329 -13.11 -13.83 -34.15
CA ASP A 329 -14.10 -12.74 -34.29
C ASP A 329 -13.94 -11.58 -33.27
N GLY A 330 -12.69 -11.28 -32.90
CA GLY A 330 -12.36 -10.21 -31.94
C GLY A 330 -12.59 -10.56 -30.47
N THR A 331 -12.95 -11.81 -30.16
CA THR A 331 -13.06 -12.34 -28.80
C THR A 331 -11.99 -13.40 -28.53
N VAL A 332 -11.76 -13.67 -27.26
CA VAL A 332 -10.84 -14.72 -26.82
C VAL A 332 -11.27 -15.28 -25.47
N ALA A 333 -11.12 -16.59 -25.29
CA ALA A 333 -11.32 -17.23 -23.99
C ALA A 333 -10.14 -16.95 -23.06
N VAL A 334 -10.43 -16.49 -21.84
CA VAL A 334 -9.45 -16.22 -20.79
C VAL A 334 -9.75 -17.09 -19.58
N GLU A 335 -8.82 -17.95 -19.21
CA GLU A 335 -8.88 -18.75 -17.98
C GLU A 335 -8.54 -17.87 -16.78
N ILE A 336 -9.51 -17.65 -15.90
CA ILE A 336 -9.37 -16.79 -14.71
C ILE A 336 -9.17 -17.60 -13.42
N ARG A 337 -9.65 -18.86 -13.42
CA ARG A 337 -9.39 -19.88 -12.41
C ARG A 337 -9.28 -21.24 -13.10
N ARG A 338 -8.78 -22.23 -12.38
CA ARG A 338 -8.60 -23.58 -12.92
C ARG A 338 -9.92 -24.14 -13.49
N GLY A 339 -9.97 -24.32 -14.81
CA GLY A 339 -11.17 -24.82 -15.50
C GLY A 339 -12.32 -23.79 -15.65
N GLU A 340 -12.12 -22.54 -15.21
CA GLU A 340 -13.07 -21.44 -15.36
C GLU A 340 -12.56 -20.46 -16.42
N THR A 341 -13.22 -20.44 -17.58
CA THR A 341 -12.90 -19.52 -18.68
C THR A 341 -14.00 -18.50 -18.89
N VAL A 342 -13.62 -17.25 -19.17
CA VAL A 342 -14.51 -16.16 -19.54
C VAL A 342 -14.19 -15.70 -20.96
N GLU A 343 -15.20 -15.59 -21.82
CA GLU A 343 -15.03 -14.96 -23.12
C GLU A 343 -14.93 -13.45 -22.97
N CYS A 344 -13.88 -12.87 -23.55
CA CYS A 344 -13.60 -11.45 -23.46
C CYS A 344 -13.35 -10.86 -24.85
N GLU A 345 -13.85 -9.65 -25.10
CA GLU A 345 -13.43 -8.87 -26.26
C GLU A 345 -11.95 -8.49 -26.12
N VAL A 346 -11.16 -8.73 -27.17
CA VAL A 346 -9.72 -8.45 -27.17
C VAL A 346 -9.43 -6.97 -26.87
N GLU A 347 -10.31 -6.05 -27.28
CA GLU A 347 -10.13 -4.61 -27.05
C GLU A 347 -10.25 -4.20 -25.59
N LYS A 348 -10.94 -5.01 -24.78
CA LYS A 348 -11.15 -4.79 -23.34
C LYS A 348 -10.03 -5.41 -22.50
N LEU A 349 -9.19 -6.25 -23.10
CA LEU A 349 -8.08 -6.91 -22.43
C LEU A 349 -6.81 -6.06 -22.50
N ARG A 350 -6.05 -6.05 -21.40
CA ARG A 350 -4.69 -5.50 -21.38
C ARG A 350 -3.69 -6.62 -21.17
N ARG A 351 -2.90 -6.93 -22.20
CA ARG A 351 -1.77 -7.87 -22.08
C ARG A 351 -0.75 -7.34 -21.08
N LEU A 352 -0.26 -8.22 -20.21
CA LEU A 352 0.81 -7.95 -19.27
C LEU A 352 2.12 -8.50 -19.88
N PRO A 353 3.23 -7.75 -19.89
CA PRO A 353 4.48 -8.17 -20.51
C PRO A 353 5.09 -9.37 -19.77
N SER A 354 5.82 -10.25 -20.45
CA SER A 354 6.61 -11.30 -19.81
C SER A 354 7.91 -10.71 -19.25
N ARG A 355 7.93 -10.31 -17.98
CA ARG A 355 9.17 -9.79 -17.37
C ARG A 355 10.12 -10.95 -17.09
N ALA A 356 11.10 -11.16 -17.99
CA ALA A 356 12.29 -11.90 -17.61
C ALA A 356 12.96 -11.17 -16.43
N PRO A 357 13.53 -11.88 -15.45
CA PRO A 357 14.25 -11.24 -14.36
C PRO A 357 15.30 -10.27 -14.94
N PRO A 358 15.49 -9.10 -14.32
CA PRO A 358 16.47 -8.15 -14.81
C PRO A 358 17.84 -8.86 -14.92
N PRO A 359 18.62 -8.60 -15.98
CA PRO A 359 20.00 -9.07 -15.99
C PRO A 359 20.70 -8.53 -14.74
N PRO A 360 21.65 -9.29 -14.16
CA PRO A 360 22.41 -8.80 -13.01
C PRO A 360 22.97 -7.42 -13.33
N PRO A 361 23.03 -6.50 -12.34
CA PRO A 361 23.53 -5.15 -12.56
C PRO A 361 24.90 -5.23 -13.23
N CYS A 362 25.08 -4.48 -14.32
CA CYS A 362 26.38 -4.41 -15.00
C CYS A 362 27.44 -4.01 -13.97
N ALA A 363 28.45 -4.85 -13.80
CA ALA A 363 29.62 -4.58 -12.97
C ALA A 363 30.45 -3.42 -13.53
#